data_AF-A0A9Q3FPT3-F1
#
_entry.id   AF-A0A9Q3FPT3-F1
#
_cell.length_a   1.000
_cell.length_b   1.000
_cell.length_c   1.000
_cell.angle_alpha   90.00
_cell.angle_beta   90.00
_cell.angle_gamma   90.00
#
_symmetry.space_group_name_H-M   'P 1'
#
loop_
_entity.id
_entity.type
_entity.pdbx_description
1 polymer ?
#
loop_
_entity_poly.entity_id
_entity_poly.type
_entity_poly.pdbx_seq_one_letter_code
_entity_poly.pdbx_strand_id
1 'polypeptide(L)'
;MALVDTGSEINIIPEEIAIKTSLTSRKLNMNLRGTGGHTTSLVGLSEFTPTTMITGEEKEINLFIAKGAVHSILGRPFLADNNVKLEFSHKQGEIFSYPEQDGRQLCLPICKPQGMGWKIPPPRGMELCASS
;
A
#
# COMPACT_ATOMS: atom_id res chain seq x y z
N MET A 1 -4.18 -10.50 -7.56
CA MET A 1 -4.65 -9.68 -6.41
C MET A 1 -3.41 -9.14 -5.70
N ALA A 2 -3.40 -7.86 -5.35
CA ALA A 2 -2.29 -7.21 -4.66
C ALA A 2 -2.72 -6.71 -3.28
N LEU A 3 -1.77 -6.68 -2.33
CA LEU A 3 -1.93 -6.03 -1.04
C LEU A 3 -1.73 -4.53 -1.22
N VAL A 4 -2.55 -3.73 -0.55
CA VAL A 4 -2.33 -2.30 -0.46
C VAL A 4 -1.65 -1.99 0.87
N ASP A 5 -0.48 -1.36 0.82
CA ASP A 5 0.39 -1.19 1.99
C ASP A 5 0.92 0.24 2.10
N THR A 6 0.45 0.97 3.11
CA THR A 6 0.91 2.34 3.42
C THR A 6 2.33 2.39 3.98
N GLY A 7 2.87 1.27 4.47
CA GLY A 7 4.23 1.14 4.98
C GLY A 7 5.26 0.74 3.93
N SER A 8 4.84 0.26 2.76
CA SER A 8 5.77 -0.13 1.70
C SER A 8 6.25 1.08 0.89
N GLU A 9 7.56 1.20 0.73
CA GLU A 9 8.17 2.29 -0.05
C GLU A 9 8.12 2.06 -1.57
N ILE A 10 7.78 0.84 -2.00
CA ILE A 10 7.74 0.47 -3.41
C ILE A 10 6.51 -0.38 -3.75
N ASN A 11 6.14 -0.37 -5.02
CA ASN A 11 5.22 -1.37 -5.57
C ASN A 11 6.01 -2.58 -6.04
N ILE A 12 5.54 -3.79 -5.71
CA ILE A 12 6.23 -5.04 -6.00
C ILE A 12 5.28 -6.00 -6.68
N ILE A 13 5.79 -6.77 -7.64
CA ILE A 13 5.11 -7.92 -8.22
C ILE A 13 6.06 -9.13 -8.24
N PRO A 14 5.57 -10.35 -8.00
CA PRO A 14 6.37 -11.57 -8.14
C PRO A 14 6.82 -11.77 -9.59
N GLU A 15 8.05 -12.24 -9.78
CA GLU A 15 8.61 -12.61 -11.08
C GLU A 15 7.72 -13.60 -11.84
N GLU A 16 7.14 -14.57 -11.13
CA GLU A 16 6.22 -15.53 -11.73
C GLU A 16 5.01 -14.86 -12.38
N ILE A 17 4.43 -13.85 -11.73
CA ILE A 17 3.28 -13.12 -12.28
C ILE A 17 3.75 -12.28 -13.47
N ALA A 18 4.87 -11.57 -13.33
CA ALA A 18 5.43 -10.76 -14.42
C ALA A 18 5.70 -11.58 -15.69
N ILE A 19 6.21 -12.81 -15.55
CA ILE A 19 6.43 -13.74 -16.67
C ILE A 19 5.09 -14.19 -17.25
N LYS A 20 4.14 -14.63 -16.41
CA LYS A 20 2.82 -15.11 -16.87
C LYS A 20 2.05 -14.04 -17.65
N THR A 21 2.17 -12.78 -17.25
CA THR A 21 1.52 -11.65 -17.91
C THR A 21 2.40 -10.97 -18.96
N SER A 22 3.59 -11.53 -19.25
CA SER A 22 4.55 -10.99 -20.23
C SER A 22 4.85 -9.50 -20.04
N LEU A 23 5.08 -9.06 -18.80
CA LEU A 23 5.38 -7.66 -18.51
C LEU A 23 6.69 -7.24 -19.17
N THR A 24 6.62 -6.17 -19.96
CA THR A 24 7.83 -5.51 -20.46
C THR A 24 8.55 -4.88 -19.28
N SER A 25 9.82 -5.20 -19.10
CA SER A 25 10.60 -4.71 -17.97
C SER A 25 12.06 -4.48 -18.32
N ARG A 26 12.66 -3.50 -17.67
CA ARG A 26 14.12 -3.32 -17.66
C ARG A 26 14.73 -4.20 -16.59
N LYS A 27 15.86 -4.83 -16.89
CA LYS A 27 16.58 -5.66 -15.92
C LYS A 27 17.14 -4.80 -14.80
N LEU A 28 17.07 -5.34 -13.59
CA LEU A 28 17.68 -4.79 -12.39
C LEU A 28 18.50 -5.86 -11.68
N ASN A 29 19.46 -5.42 -10.89
CA ASN A 29 20.17 -6.28 -9.94
C ASN A 29 20.30 -5.52 -8.63
N MET A 30 19.26 -5.59 -7.82
CA MET A 30 19.15 -4.88 -6.56
C MET A 30 18.57 -5.81 -5.49
N ASN A 31 18.78 -5.45 -4.23
CA ASN A 31 18.18 -6.15 -3.10
C ASN A 31 17.36 -5.16 -2.28
N LEU A 32 16.12 -5.51 -2.00
CA LEU A 32 15.26 -4.83 -1.05
C LEU A 32 15.47 -5.46 0.33
N ARG A 33 15.65 -4.63 1.35
CA ARG A 33 15.69 -5.09 2.74
C ARG A 33 14.41 -4.69 3.45
N GLY A 34 13.69 -5.67 3.96
CA GLY A 34 12.52 -5.40 4.79
C GLY A 34 12.90 -5.07 6.23
N THR A 35 11.96 -4.51 6.98
CA THR A 35 12.14 -4.08 8.38
C THR A 35 12.55 -5.23 9.31
N GLY A 36 12.08 -6.46 9.03
CA GLY A 36 12.50 -7.68 9.72
C GLY A 36 13.89 -8.21 9.33
N GLY A 37 14.67 -7.49 8.54
CA GLY A 37 16.03 -7.87 8.12
C GLY A 37 16.11 -8.85 6.94
N HIS A 38 14.98 -9.43 6.52
CA HIS A 38 14.90 -10.25 5.31
C HIS A 38 15.27 -9.45 4.06
N THR A 39 15.90 -10.14 3.10
CA THR A 39 16.34 -9.53 1.85
C THR A 39 15.66 -10.21 0.67
N THR A 40 15.15 -9.40 -0.25
CA THR A 40 14.44 -9.85 -1.46
C THR A 40 15.14 -9.30 -2.68
N SER A 41 15.49 -10.15 -3.64
CA SER A 41 16.15 -9.71 -4.87
C SER A 41 15.16 -9.14 -5.88
N LEU A 42 15.43 -7.92 -6.34
CA LEU A 42 14.70 -7.23 -7.41
C LEU A 42 15.45 -7.43 -8.73
N VAL A 43 14.77 -8.07 -9.68
CA VAL A 43 15.34 -8.53 -10.95
C VAL A 43 14.89 -7.69 -12.15
N GLY A 44 13.88 -6.85 -11.95
CA GLY A 44 13.42 -5.93 -12.99
C GLY A 44 12.54 -4.80 -12.48
N LEU A 45 12.28 -3.84 -13.35
CA LEU A 45 11.26 -2.81 -13.18
C LEU A 45 10.40 -2.77 -14.43
N SER A 46 9.10 -2.90 -14.26
CA SER A 46 8.11 -2.61 -15.30
C SER A 46 7.56 -1.21 -15.05
N GLU A 47 7.62 -0.35 -16.06
CA GLU A 47 7.15 1.03 -15.99
C GLU A 47 5.86 1.15 -16.78
N PHE A 48 4.95 2.02 -16.33
CA PHE A 48 3.65 2.26 -16.95
C PHE A 48 2.83 0.98 -17.17
N THR A 49 2.87 0.04 -16.23
CA THR A 49 2.14 -1.23 -16.36
C THR A 49 0.63 -0.98 -16.25
N PRO A 50 -0.16 -1.28 -17.31
CA PRO A 50 -1.61 -1.16 -17.24
C PRO A 50 -2.17 -2.17 -16.22
N THR A 51 -2.92 -1.66 -15.26
CA THR A 51 -3.47 -2.45 -14.16
C THR A 51 -4.94 -2.09 -13.96
N THR A 52 -5.82 -3.10 -14.08
CA THR A 52 -7.24 -2.95 -13.81
C THR A 52 -7.51 -2.95 -12.30
N MET A 53 -8.14 -1.90 -11.81
CA MET A 53 -8.55 -1.72 -10.42
C MET A 53 -9.86 -2.45 -10.14
N ILE A 54 -10.19 -2.66 -8.85
CA ILE A 54 -11.46 -3.28 -8.45
C ILE A 54 -12.68 -2.45 -8.86
N THR A 55 -12.50 -1.15 -9.07
CA THR A 55 -13.51 -0.23 -9.58
C THR A 55 -13.74 -0.37 -11.09
N GLY A 56 -12.94 -1.19 -11.79
CA GLY A 56 -12.95 -1.36 -13.23
C GLY A 56 -12.11 -0.34 -14.00
N GLU A 57 -11.56 0.67 -13.31
CA GLU A 57 -10.66 1.66 -13.90
C GLU A 57 -9.29 1.04 -14.25
N GLU A 58 -8.68 1.46 -15.35
CA GLU A 58 -7.29 1.15 -15.67
C GLU A 58 -6.35 2.24 -15.16
N LYS A 59 -5.27 1.83 -14.49
CA LYS A 59 -4.19 2.69 -14.00
C LYS A 59 -2.85 2.21 -14.52
N GLU A 60 -1.96 3.15 -14.80
CA GLU A 60 -0.56 2.85 -15.08
C GLU A 60 0.24 2.85 -13.77
N ILE A 61 0.95 1.76 -13.50
CA ILE A 61 1.69 1.58 -12.24
C ILE A 61 3.12 1.14 -12.56
N ASN A 62 4.09 1.74 -11.87
CA ASN A 62 5.47 1.27 -11.90
C ASN A 62 5.65 0.15 -10.87
N LEU A 63 6.14 -1.02 -11.30
CA LEU A 63 6.22 -2.26 -10.51
C LEU A 63 7.63 -2.83 -10.52
N PHE A 64 8.25 -2.95 -9.34
CA PHE A 64 9.47 -3.73 -9.19
C PHE A 64 9.15 -5.23 -9.25
N ILE A 65 9.94 -5.97 -10.03
CA ILE A 65 9.82 -7.41 -10.17
C ILE A 65 10.75 -8.06 -9.17
N ALA A 66 10.18 -8.83 -8.25
CA ALA A 66 10.90 -9.48 -7.17
C ALA A 66 10.93 -11.00 -7.37
N LYS A 67 12.10 -11.59 -7.14
CA LYS A 67 12.31 -13.03 -7.22
C LYS A 67 11.93 -13.72 -5.90
N GLY A 68 11.35 -14.91 -6.02
CA GLY A 68 10.95 -15.75 -4.89
C GLY A 68 9.48 -15.58 -4.50
N ALA A 69 9.10 -16.18 -3.37
CA ALA A 69 7.73 -16.17 -2.86
C ALA A 69 7.44 -14.84 -2.14
N VAL A 70 7.00 -13.85 -2.92
CA VAL A 70 6.56 -12.54 -2.42
C VAL A 70 5.11 -12.31 -2.77
N HIS A 71 4.42 -11.45 -2.03
CA HIS A 71 3.11 -10.96 -2.42
C HIS A 71 3.26 -9.76 -3.37
N SER A 72 2.30 -9.59 -4.29
CA SER A 72 2.17 -8.31 -4.99
C SER A 72 1.76 -7.23 -3.99
N ILE A 73 2.46 -6.10 -4.00
CA ILE A 73 2.22 -4.97 -3.09
C ILE A 73 2.06 -3.69 -3.93
N LEU A 74 1.02 -2.92 -3.63
CA LEU A 74 0.87 -1.53 -4.04
C LEU A 74 1.22 -0.66 -2.83
N GLY A 75 2.39 -0.05 -2.89
CA GLY A 75 2.97 0.75 -1.82
C GLY A 75 2.64 2.23 -1.94
N ARG A 76 3.36 3.04 -1.15
CA ARG A 76 3.25 4.51 -1.15
C ARG A 76 3.29 5.16 -2.54
N PRO A 77 4.11 4.71 -3.51
CA PRO A 77 4.09 5.31 -4.85
C PRO A 77 2.71 5.24 -5.51
N PHE A 78 2.10 4.04 -5.56
CA PHE A 78 0.75 3.88 -6.10
C PHE A 78 -0.27 4.74 -5.33
N LEU A 79 -0.18 4.76 -4.00
CA LEU A 79 -1.11 5.50 -3.16
C LEU A 79 -1.03 7.01 -3.41
N ALA A 80 0.18 7.56 -3.52
CA ALA A 80 0.41 8.97 -3.80
C ALA A 80 -0.11 9.35 -5.19
N ASP A 81 0.25 8.57 -6.22
CA ASP A 81 -0.13 8.85 -7.61
C ASP A 81 -1.65 8.81 -7.83
N ASN A 82 -2.37 8.02 -7.02
CA ASN A 82 -3.81 7.85 -7.12
C ASN A 82 -4.59 8.57 -6.00
N ASN A 83 -3.93 9.47 -5.27
CA ASN A 83 -4.52 10.29 -4.21
C ASN A 83 -5.32 9.46 -3.19
N VAL A 84 -4.80 8.27 -2.87
CA VAL A 84 -5.37 7.34 -1.92
C VAL A 84 -4.95 7.76 -0.52
N LYS A 85 -5.91 7.81 0.40
CA LYS A 85 -5.69 8.38 1.73
C LYS A 85 -6.07 7.42 2.84
N LEU A 86 -5.36 7.60 3.95
CA LEU A 86 -5.71 7.01 5.24
C LEU A 86 -6.17 8.13 6.14
N GLU A 87 -7.47 8.16 6.45
CA GLU A 87 -8.14 9.26 7.14
C GLU A 87 -8.77 8.74 8.42
N PHE A 88 -8.68 9.50 9.52
CA PHE A 88 -9.35 9.13 10.76
C PHE A 88 -10.73 9.79 10.84
N SER A 89 -11.75 8.99 11.09
CA SER A 89 -13.13 9.40 11.34
C SER A 89 -13.53 9.04 12.76
N HIS A 90 -14.03 10.01 13.54
CA HIS A 90 -14.51 9.77 14.90
C HIS A 90 -15.63 8.73 14.98
N LYS A 91 -16.41 8.53 13.91
CA LYS A 91 -17.52 7.57 13.87
C LYS A 91 -17.12 6.20 13.35
N GLN A 92 -16.16 6.14 12.43
CA GLN A 92 -15.82 4.93 11.67
C GLN A 92 -14.41 4.41 11.94
N GLY A 93 -13.61 5.13 12.74
CA GLY A 93 -12.21 4.85 12.99
C GLY A 93 -11.35 5.22 11.79
N GLU A 94 -10.29 4.44 11.55
CA GLU A 94 -9.41 4.63 10.40
C GLU A 94 -10.11 4.16 9.11
N ILE A 95 -10.14 5.05 8.12
CA ILE A 95 -10.78 4.87 6.81
C ILE A 95 -9.69 4.94 5.75
N PHE A 96 -9.68 3.93 4.88
CA PHE A 96 -8.98 3.97 3.61
C PHE A 96 -9.91 4.58 2.55
N SER A 97 -9.50 5.66 1.91
CA SER A 97 -10.30 6.35 0.91
C SER A 97 -9.61 6.40 -0.46
N TYR A 98 -10.35 6.04 -1.51
CA TYR A 98 -9.89 6.00 -2.90
C TYR A 98 -10.85 6.83 -3.77
N PRO A 99 -10.37 7.86 -4.48
CA PRO A 99 -11.20 8.65 -5.38
C PRO A 99 -11.49 7.88 -6.68
N GLU A 100 -12.76 7.82 -7.07
CA GLU A 100 -13.21 7.26 -8.34
C GLU A 100 -13.31 8.35 -9.43
N GLN A 101 -13.30 7.95 -10.70
CA GLN A 101 -13.30 8.87 -11.84
C GLN A 101 -14.54 9.79 -11.92
N ASP A 102 -15.68 9.33 -11.40
CA ASP A 102 -16.94 10.10 -11.41
C ASP A 102 -17.09 11.05 -10.22
N GLY A 103 -16.01 11.24 -9.45
CA GLY A 103 -15.99 12.10 -8.27
C GLY A 103 -16.55 11.42 -7.01
N ARG A 104 -16.99 10.16 -7.09
CA ARG A 104 -17.28 9.37 -5.89
C ARG A 104 -15.98 9.00 -5.17
N GLN A 105 -16.11 8.66 -3.89
CA GLN A 105 -15.01 8.21 -3.06
C GLN A 105 -15.37 6.86 -2.45
N LEU A 106 -14.59 5.84 -2.78
CA LEU A 106 -14.67 4.55 -2.14
C LEU A 106 -14.04 4.66 -0.75
N CYS A 107 -14.84 4.47 0.30
CA CYS A 107 -14.39 4.55 1.69
C CYS A 107 -14.51 3.17 2.35
N LEU A 108 -13.37 2.60 2.74
CA LEU A 108 -13.27 1.30 3.39
C LEU A 108 -12.80 1.49 4.85
N PRO A 109 -13.65 1.20 5.85
CA PRO A 109 -13.21 1.26 7.24
C PRO A 109 -12.22 0.11 7.52
N ILE A 110 -10.99 0.44 7.94
CA ILE A 110 -9.95 -0.55 8.27
C ILE A 110 -10.14 -1.05 9.69
N CYS A 111 -10.46 -0.15 10.61
CA CYS A 111 -10.62 -0.45 12.03
C CYS A 111 -11.91 0.18 12.55
N LYS A 112 -12.94 -0.63 12.79
CA LYS A 112 -14.13 -0.15 13.50
C LYS A 112 -13.76 0.11 14.96
N PRO A 113 -14.10 1.27 15.54
CA PRO A 113 -13.91 1.53 16.95
C PRO A 113 -14.94 0.73 17.79
N GLN A 114 -14.82 -0.59 17.81
CA GLN A 114 -15.51 -1.41 18.80
C GLN A 114 -14.59 -1.54 20.02
N GLY A 115 -14.69 -0.57 20.91
CA GLY A 115 -14.36 -0.73 22.34
C GLY A 115 -12.95 -1.20 22.68
N MET A 116 -11.90 -0.73 22.01
CA MET A 116 -10.52 -1.00 22.44
C MET A 116 -9.69 0.28 22.46
N GLY A 117 -9.72 0.98 23.59
CA GLY A 117 -8.62 1.87 23.97
C GLY A 117 -7.40 1.04 24.36
N TRP A 118 -6.22 1.64 24.34
CA TRP A 118 -5.05 1.08 25.02
C TRP A 118 -5.44 0.80 26.47
N LYS A 119 -5.52 -0.48 26.89
CA LYS A 119 -5.80 -0.85 28.28
C LYS A 119 -4.67 -0.48 29.25
N ILE A 120 -3.62 0.16 28.74
CA ILE A 120 -2.49 0.65 29.50
C ILE A 120 -2.74 2.14 29.69
N PRO A 121 -3.12 2.60 30.90
CA PRO A 121 -3.18 4.03 31.16
C PRO A 121 -1.81 4.66 30.84
N PRO A 122 -1.79 5.90 30.32
CA PRO A 122 -0.53 6.59 30.04
C PRO A 122 0.37 6.56 31.29
N PRO A 123 1.69 6.39 31.13
CA PRO A 123 2.62 6.46 32.25
C PRO A 123 2.39 7.74 33.05
N ARG A 124 2.46 7.65 34.39
CA ARG A 124 2.35 8.81 35.27
C ARG A 124 3.36 9.86 34.83
N GLY A 125 2.89 11.02 34.35
CA GLY A 125 3.72 12.14 33.90
C GLY A 125 3.52 12.62 32.45
N MET A 126 2.62 12.02 31.66
CA MET A 126 2.22 12.61 30.37
C MET A 126 1.18 13.72 30.58
N GLU A 127 1.54 14.96 30.27
CA GLU A 127 0.59 16.06 30.13
C GLU A 127 -0.20 15.90 28.82
N LEU A 128 -1.52 16.02 28.92
CA LEU A 128 -2.40 16.09 27.76
C LEU A 128 -2.09 17.39 27.01
N CYS A 129 -1.90 17.31 25.69
CA CYS A 129 -1.78 18.51 24.86
C CYS A 129 -3.05 19.36 25.07
N ALA A 130 -2.87 20.59 25.55
CA ALA A 130 -3.97 21.53 25.67
C ALA A 130 -4.49 21.86 24.27
N SER A 131 -5.77 21.61 24.04
CA SER A 131 -6.46 22.02 22.83
C SER A 131 -6.68 23.54 22.88
N SER A 132 -5.86 24.29 22.15
CA SER A 132 -6.10 25.69 21.77
C SER A 132 -6.95 25.78 20.52
#